data_AF-A0A367MD42-F1
#
_entry.id   AF-A0A367MD42-F1
#
_cell.length_a   1.000
_cell.length_b   1.000
_cell.length_c   1.000
_cell.angle_alpha   90.00
_cell.angle_beta   90.00
_cell.angle_gamma   90.00
#
_symmetry.space_group_name_H-M   'P 1'
#
loop_
_entity.id
_entity.type
_entity.pdbx_description
1 polymer ?
#
loop_
_entity_poly.entity_id
_entity_poly.type
_entity_poly.pdbx_seq_one_letter_code
_entity_poly.pdbx_strand_id
1 'polypeptide(L)'
;MGIIDRLKSMVGLEKEEAFRRWSATELADKKAYLESKSPGSFTAADHYLSAEWVIQRYLPEGDEPTDEQWSKKIKEIRQKIDINIKMAAAGTLHNNQSDSSDDDDPEFKLWLDEHLK
;
A
#
# COMPACT_ATOMS: atom_id res chain seq x y z
N MET A 1 -30.22 -3.78 20.65
CA MET A 1 -29.11 -3.46 19.72
C MET A 1 -29.74 -3.00 18.42
N GLY A 2 -29.88 -1.68 18.27
CA GLY A 2 -30.93 -1.06 17.48
C GLY A 2 -30.51 -0.69 16.06
N ILE A 3 -31.52 -0.53 15.22
CA ILE A 3 -31.52 -0.13 13.79
C ILE A 3 -30.63 1.11 13.50
N ILE A 4 -30.31 1.90 14.52
CA ILE A 4 -29.45 3.09 14.45
C ILE A 4 -28.01 2.74 14.03
N ASP A 5 -27.46 1.60 14.47
CA ASP A 5 -26.10 1.19 14.10
C ASP A 5 -26.00 0.78 12.62
N ARG A 6 -27.08 0.23 12.05
CA ARG A 6 -27.15 -0.10 10.61
C ARG A 6 -27.29 1.15 9.74
N LEU A 7 -27.97 2.20 10.22
CA LEU A 7 -28.13 3.45 9.46
C LEU A 7 -26.83 4.26 9.42
N LYS A 8 -25.99 4.20 10.46
CA LYS A 8 -24.64 4.79 10.45
C LYS A 8 -23.70 4.19 9.39
N SER A 9 -23.90 2.92 9.04
CA SER A 9 -23.16 2.27 7.95
C SER A 9 -23.68 2.65 6.55
N MET A 10 -24.92 3.17 6.45
CA MET A 10 -25.58 3.44 5.16
C MET A 10 -25.55 4.92 4.78
N VAL A 11 -25.43 5.80 5.78
CA VAL A 11 -25.12 7.23 5.62
C VAL A 11 -23.61 7.33 5.83
N GLY A 12 -22.81 7.51 4.77
CA GLY A 12 -21.33 7.52 4.77
C GLY A 12 -20.67 8.50 5.75
N LEU A 13 -20.84 8.24 7.03
CA LEU A 13 -20.13 8.74 8.20
C LEU A 13 -19.11 7.65 8.61
N GLU A 14 -18.44 7.08 7.62
CA GLU A 14 -17.07 6.66 7.86
C GLU A 14 -16.37 7.94 8.27
N LYS A 15 -16.05 8.04 9.56
CA LYS A 15 -15.23 9.13 10.09
C LYS A 15 -14.05 9.23 9.13
N GLU A 16 -13.99 10.29 8.33
CA GLU A 16 -12.90 10.46 7.37
C GLU A 16 -11.61 10.17 8.14
N GLU A 17 -10.86 9.18 7.66
CA GLU A 17 -9.61 8.83 8.32
C GLU A 17 -8.74 10.07 8.19
N ALA A 18 -8.61 10.80 9.30
CA ALA A 18 -7.75 11.96 9.40
C ALA A 18 -6.30 11.48 9.40
N PHE A 19 -5.41 12.26 8.79
CA PHE A 19 -4.00 11.91 8.80
C PHE A 19 -3.47 12.03 10.23
N ARG A 20 -2.80 10.97 10.70
CA ARG A 20 -2.04 11.01 11.94
C ARG A 20 -0.72 10.31 11.73
N ARG A 21 0.37 11.02 12.00
CA ARG A 21 1.71 10.44 12.04
C ARG A 21 1.78 9.36 13.11
N TRP A 22 2.29 8.18 12.73
CA TRP A 22 2.61 7.14 13.71
C TRP A 22 3.95 7.42 14.38
N SER A 23 4.02 7.19 15.70
CA SER A 23 5.29 7.22 16.41
C SER A 23 6.22 6.08 15.96
N ALA A 24 7.51 6.20 16.27
CA ALA A 24 8.49 5.14 15.97
C ALA A 24 8.13 3.79 16.61
N THR A 25 7.61 3.80 17.84
CA THR A 25 7.13 2.59 18.53
C THR A 25 5.96 1.97 17.80
N GLU A 26 4.97 2.77 17.40
CA GLU A 26 3.80 2.26 16.67
C GLU A 26 4.16 1.71 15.28
N LEU A 27 5.15 2.30 14.61
CA LEU A 27 5.72 1.74 13.38
C LEU A 27 6.39 0.41 13.64
N ALA A 28 7.20 0.29 14.71
CA ALA A 28 7.85 -0.96 15.07
C ALA A 28 6.83 -2.07 15.41
N ASP A 29 5.81 -1.75 16.19
CA ASP A 29 4.76 -2.71 16.60
C ASP A 29 3.99 -3.24 15.40
N LYS A 30 3.58 -2.35 14.49
CA LYS A 30 2.85 -2.73 13.27
C LYS A 30 3.73 -3.54 12.32
N LYS A 31 5.02 -3.20 12.22
CA LYS A 31 5.98 -3.99 11.44
C LYS A 31 6.09 -5.40 12.02
N ALA A 32 6.31 -5.53 13.33
CA ALA A 32 6.42 -6.82 14.00
C ALA A 32 5.16 -7.67 13.84
N TYR A 33 3.97 -7.05 13.93
CA TYR A 33 2.71 -7.71 13.64
C TYR A 33 2.66 -8.26 12.21
N LEU A 34 2.99 -7.45 11.19
CA LEU A 34 2.99 -7.88 9.79
C LEU A 34 4.02 -8.98 9.52
N GLU A 35 5.22 -8.88 10.10
CA GLU A 35 6.29 -9.87 9.94
C GLU A 35 6.01 -11.19 10.68
N SER A 36 5.16 -11.19 11.71
CA SER A 36 4.75 -12.41 12.42
C SER A 36 3.81 -13.30 11.61
N LYS A 37 3.22 -12.79 10.52
CA LYS A 37 2.24 -13.50 9.69
C LYS A 37 2.89 -14.22 8.53
N SER A 38 2.40 -15.41 8.22
CA SER A 38 2.78 -16.10 6.98
C SER A 38 2.08 -15.46 5.78
N PRO A 39 2.71 -15.42 4.59
CA PRO A 39 2.11 -14.80 3.40
C PRO A 39 0.71 -15.34 3.04
N GLY A 40 0.45 -16.64 3.24
CA GLY A 40 -0.86 -17.26 2.98
C GLY A 40 -1.95 -16.92 4.01
N SER A 41 -1.60 -16.25 5.10
CA SER A 41 -2.53 -15.82 6.17
C SER A 41 -2.85 -14.32 6.14
N PHE A 42 -2.28 -13.59 5.18
CA PHE A 42 -2.56 -12.17 5.01
C PHE A 42 -4.02 -11.95 4.61
N THR A 43 -4.70 -11.12 5.40
CA THR A 43 -6.05 -10.65 5.12
C THR A 43 -6.00 -9.33 4.34
N ALA A 44 -7.12 -8.89 3.79
CA ALA A 44 -7.23 -7.56 3.15
C ALA A 44 -6.80 -6.43 4.11
N ALA A 45 -7.18 -6.52 5.39
CA ALA A 45 -6.77 -5.56 6.40
C ALA A 45 -5.25 -5.53 6.63
N ASP A 46 -4.57 -6.68 6.53
CA ASP A 46 -3.11 -6.74 6.63
C ASP A 46 -2.44 -6.08 5.42
N HIS A 47 -3.02 -6.24 4.22
CA HIS A 47 -2.55 -5.53 3.03
C HIS A 47 -2.74 -4.02 3.16
N TYR A 48 -3.89 -3.54 3.66
CA TYR A 48 -4.09 -2.11 3.90
C TYR A 48 -3.09 -1.57 4.91
N LEU A 49 -2.90 -2.28 6.03
CA LEU A 49 -1.96 -1.92 7.07
C LEU A 49 -0.53 -1.87 6.54
N SER A 50 -0.14 -2.82 5.69
CA SER A 50 1.19 -2.85 5.08
C SER A 50 1.44 -1.65 4.18
N ALA A 51 0.45 -1.26 3.35
CA ALA A 51 0.58 -0.09 2.48
C ALA A 51 0.65 1.20 3.29
N GLU A 52 -0.20 1.35 4.32
CA GLU A 52 -0.16 2.50 5.21
C GLU A 52 1.16 2.58 5.97
N TRP A 53 1.70 1.44 6.43
CA TRP A 53 2.99 1.36 7.09
C TRP A 53 4.13 1.88 6.21
N VAL A 54 4.17 1.48 4.94
CA VAL A 54 5.18 1.97 3.98
C VAL A 54 5.09 3.48 3.85
N ILE A 55 3.88 4.03 3.71
CA ILE A 55 3.70 5.48 3.61
C ILE A 55 4.16 6.17 4.90
N GLN A 56 3.69 5.72 6.06
CA GLN A 56 4.04 6.29 7.36
C GLN A 56 5.54 6.19 7.68
N ARG A 57 6.22 5.15 7.18
CA ARG A 57 7.66 4.95 7.40
C ARG A 57 8.54 5.88 6.57
N TYR A 58 8.11 6.20 5.35
CA TYR A 58 8.92 6.92 4.36
C TYR A 58 8.40 8.32 4.03
N LEU A 59 7.27 8.74 4.60
CA LEU A 59 6.81 10.12 4.50
C LEU A 59 7.85 11.04 5.16
N PRO A 60 8.40 12.05 4.46
CA PRO A 60 9.33 13.00 5.07
C PRO A 60 8.70 13.74 6.27
N GLU A 61 9.53 14.24 7.18
CA GLU A 61 9.06 15.15 8.22
C GLU A 61 8.64 16.48 7.57
N GLY A 62 7.48 17.02 7.97
CA GLY A 62 6.93 18.26 7.40
C GLY A 62 6.05 18.08 6.15
N ASP A 63 6.08 16.91 5.50
CA ASP A 63 5.24 16.59 4.33
C ASP A 63 3.92 15.92 4.74
N GLU A 64 3.27 16.42 5.78
CA GLU A 64 2.01 15.85 6.27
C GLU A 64 0.86 16.22 5.32
N PRO A 65 0.14 15.24 4.74
CA PRO A 65 -1.00 15.53 3.89
C PRO A 65 -2.15 16.11 4.72
N THR A 66 -2.99 16.92 4.09
CA THR A 66 -4.27 17.30 4.71
C THR A 66 -5.17 16.07 4.88
N ASP A 67 -6.12 16.13 5.80
CA ASP A 67 -7.08 15.04 6.03
C ASP A 67 -7.82 14.64 4.74
N GLU A 68 -8.19 15.61 3.90
CA GLU A 68 -8.81 15.36 2.60
C GLU A 68 -7.87 14.62 1.63
N GLN A 69 -6.61 15.06 1.54
CA GLN A 69 -5.60 14.41 0.70
C GLN A 69 -5.33 12.99 1.16
N TRP A 70 -5.25 12.78 2.46
CA TRP A 70 -5.03 11.48 3.07
C TRP A 70 -6.20 10.53 2.84
N SER A 71 -7.42 10.96 3.17
CA SER A 71 -8.66 10.20 2.96
C SER A 71 -8.78 9.75 1.50
N LYS A 72 -8.53 10.66 0.54
CA LYS A 72 -8.53 10.32 -0.88
C LYS A 72 -7.46 9.28 -1.23
N LYS A 73 -6.21 9.51 -0.81
CA LYS A 73 -5.08 8.65 -1.16
C LYS A 73 -5.23 7.24 -0.58
N ILE A 74 -5.64 7.12 0.69
CA ILE A 74 -5.86 5.83 1.34
C ILE A 74 -7.01 5.08 0.69
N LYS A 75 -8.11 5.76 0.34
CA LYS A 75 -9.22 5.15 -0.38
C LYS A 75 -8.79 4.58 -1.74
N GLU A 76 -8.03 5.34 -2.52
CA GLU A 76 -7.51 4.88 -3.81
C GLU A 76 -6.58 3.67 -3.67
N ILE A 77 -5.71 3.65 -2.65
CA ILE A 77 -4.80 2.54 -2.38
C ILE A 77 -5.58 1.29 -1.98
N ARG A 78 -6.54 1.40 -1.06
CA ARG A 78 -7.38 0.28 -0.63
C ARG A 78 -8.16 -0.31 -1.80
N GLN A 79 -8.72 0.53 -2.67
CA GLN A 79 -9.40 0.08 -3.87
C GLN A 79 -8.48 -0.71 -4.81
N LYS A 80 -7.24 -0.27 -5.02
CA LYS A 80 -6.25 -1.00 -5.83
C LYS A 80 -5.87 -2.34 -5.19
N ILE A 81 -5.70 -2.38 -3.87
CA ILE A 81 -5.45 -3.62 -3.12
C ILE A 81 -6.62 -4.59 -3.31
N ASP A 82 -7.85 -4.12 -3.20
CA ASP A 82 -9.05 -4.95 -3.36
C ASP A 82 -9.16 -5.55 -4.76
N ILE A 83 -8.86 -4.76 -5.79
CA ILE A 83 -8.81 -5.23 -7.17
C ILE A 83 -7.76 -6.32 -7.30
N ASN A 84 -6.55 -6.10 -6.78
CA ASN A 84 -5.46 -7.08 -6.85
C ASN A 84 -5.79 -8.38 -6.11
N ILE A 85 -6.41 -8.30 -4.93
CA ILE A 85 -6.86 -9.49 -4.18
C ILE A 85 -7.91 -10.27 -4.99
N LYS A 86 -8.88 -9.58 -5.59
CA LYS A 86 -9.90 -10.23 -6.44
C LYS A 86 -9.28 -10.88 -7.68
N MET A 87 -8.34 -10.21 -8.34
CA MET A 87 -7.61 -10.75 -9.49
C MET A 87 -6.74 -11.96 -9.10
N ALA A 88 -6.07 -11.91 -7.94
CA ALA A 88 -5.30 -13.02 -7.38
C ALA A 88 -6.20 -14.25 -7.18
N ALA A 89 -7.36 -14.06 -6.54
CA ALA A 89 -8.32 -15.12 -6.29
C ALA A 89 -8.90 -15.71 -7.58
N ALA A 90 -9.06 -14.89 -8.63
CA ALA A 90 -9.50 -15.33 -9.95
C ALA A 90 -8.40 -16.01 -10.78
N GLY A 91 -7.15 -16.05 -10.29
CA GLY A 91 -6.00 -16.57 -11.04
C GLY A 91 -5.61 -15.69 -12.24
N THR A 92 -6.05 -14.44 -12.27
CA THR A 92 -5.87 -13.51 -13.41
C THR A 92 -4.84 -12.42 -13.14
N LEU A 93 -4.00 -12.61 -12.12
CA LEU A 93 -2.89 -11.73 -11.80
C LEU A 93 -1.84 -11.83 -12.93
N HIS A 94 -2.07 -11.08 -14.00
CA HIS A 94 -1.17 -11.02 -15.14
C HIS A 94 0.00 -10.10 -14.79
N ASN A 95 1.23 -10.58 -15.05
CA ASN A 95 2.44 -9.79 -15.06
C ASN A 95 2.27 -8.61 -16.05
N ASN A 96 1.91 -7.43 -15.55
CA ASN A 96 2.06 -6.19 -16.31
C ASN A 96 3.54 -5.71 -16.37
N GLN A 97 4.48 -6.60 -16.08
CA GLN A 97 5.81 -6.59 -16.67
C GLN A 97 5.90 -7.85 -17.53
N SER A 98 5.37 -7.78 -18.74
CA SER A 98 6.08 -8.44 -19.82
C SER A 98 7.44 -7.75 -19.87
N ASP A 99 8.42 -8.48 -19.37
CA ASP A 99 9.84 -8.39 -19.66
C ASP A 99 10.03 -8.25 -21.19
N SER A 100 9.86 -7.03 -21.70
CA SER A 100 10.13 -6.69 -23.09
C SER A 100 11.51 -6.03 -23.13
N SER A 101 12.50 -6.89 -23.41
CA SER A 101 13.84 -6.60 -23.92
C SER A 101 14.81 -5.86 -23.01
N ASP A 102 15.36 -6.55 -22.01
CA ASP A 102 16.62 -6.21 -21.33
C ASP A 102 17.88 -6.75 -22.06
N ASP A 103 17.81 -7.14 -23.34
CA ASP A 103 18.97 -7.70 -24.05
C ASP A 103 19.77 -6.72 -24.93
N ASP A 104 19.25 -5.55 -25.30
CA ASP A 104 19.93 -4.64 -26.24
C ASP A 104 19.78 -3.15 -25.89
N ASP A 105 20.21 -2.73 -24.69
CA ASP A 105 20.58 -1.33 -24.47
C ASP A 105 22.09 -1.14 -24.74
N PRO A 106 22.48 -0.70 -25.94
CA PRO A 106 23.88 -0.48 -26.30
C PRO A 106 24.51 0.69 -25.52
N GLU A 107 23.70 1.63 -25.03
CA GLU A 107 24.17 2.78 -24.26
C GLU A 107 24.58 2.35 -22.85
N PHE A 108 23.80 1.46 -22.23
CA PHE A 108 24.14 0.87 -20.94
C PHE A 108 25.41 0.00 -20.99
N LYS A 109 25.60 -0.78 -22.08
CA LYS A 109 26.83 -1.56 -22.26
C LYS A 109 28.07 -0.67 -22.44
N LEU A 110 27.94 0.44 -23.17
CA LEU A 110 29.01 1.44 -23.31
C LEU A 110 29.38 2.09 -21.97
N TRP A 111 28.37 2.45 -21.18
CA TRP A 111 28.58 3.02 -19.85
C TRP A 111 29.31 2.06 -18.89
N LEU A 112 28.94 0.78 -18.89
CA LEU A 112 29.62 -0.24 -18.07
C LEU A 112 31.11 -0.39 -18.42
N ASP A 113 31.44 -0.40 -19.72
CA ASP A 113 32.82 -0.58 -20.20
C ASP A 113 33.72 0.63 -19.89
N GLU A 114 33.13 1.83 -19.80
CA GLU A 114 33.84 3.07 -19.47
C GLU A 114 34.17 3.17 -17.97
N HIS A 115 33.31 2.63 -17.10
CA HIS A 115 33.37 2.86 -15.66
C HIS A 115 33.88 1.70 -14.80
N LEU A 116 34.08 0.50 -15.37
CA LEU A 116 34.53 -0.69 -14.64
C LEU A 116 35.98 -1.13 -14.95
N LYS A 117 36.85 -0.22 -15.41
CA LYS A 117 38.30 -0.46 -15.51
C LYS A 117 39.06 -0.03 -14.27
#